data_AF-W4VHC8-F1
#
_entry.id   AF-W4VHC8-F1
#
_cell.length_a   1.000
_cell.length_b   1.000
_cell.length_c   1.000
_cell.angle_alpha   90.00
_cell.angle_beta   90.00
_cell.angle_gamma   90.00
#
_symmetry.space_group_name_H-M   'P 1'
#
loop_
_entity.id
_entity.type
_entity.pdbx_description
1 polymer ?
#
loop_
_entity_poly.entity_id
_entity_poly.type
_entity_poly.pdbx_seq_one_letter_code
_entity_poly.pdbx_strand_id
1 'polypeptide(L)'
;MFDEYKQTMDFFREMHENGYINQDFPVTSKPDQQEFFKNGTAGMYVGSMADVVSINGDAVAINHDVKFDVQNKIEGPDGEFGIWSIPGYGSLIMFPKSAVESEDDLLKILGFLDKMMTPEVANYAFWGIEGEHYEVKEGSALPTDDQALFDREVKPYQALEIGDPETNGRYEGFFEYDAKAKAEELIKDNENYLIEDPTVPLYSETYVNDGAILQEGMIDATYQYILGQIDEAGFDKAVEKWKKEGGAAIIEEFNASK
;
A
#
# COMPACT_ATOMS: atom_id res chain seq x y z
N MET A 1 -23.38 -7.98 7.66
CA MET A 1 -22.67 -6.77 7.24
C MET A 1 -22.66 -5.83 8.43
N PHE A 2 -21.54 -5.15 8.66
CA PHE A 2 -21.45 -4.11 9.68
C PHE A 2 -22.06 -2.82 9.14
N ASP A 3 -22.70 -2.03 10.00
CA ASP A 3 -23.41 -0.81 9.62
C ASP A 3 -22.43 0.25 9.11
N GLU A 4 -21.22 0.26 9.64
CA GLU A 4 -20.10 1.13 9.29
C GLU A 4 -19.74 1.04 7.81
N TYR A 5 -19.82 -0.17 7.22
CA TYR A 5 -19.57 -0.35 5.79
C TYR A 5 -20.68 0.26 4.94
N LYS A 6 -21.95 0.08 5.34
CA LYS A 6 -23.09 0.68 4.63
C LYS A 6 -23.02 2.21 4.69
N GLN A 7 -22.74 2.78 5.86
CA GLN A 7 -22.55 4.22 6.05
C GLN A 7 -21.41 4.76 5.17
N THR A 8 -20.31 4.00 5.04
CA THR A 8 -19.20 4.37 4.15
C THR A 8 -19.64 4.38 2.68
N MET A 9 -20.38 3.36 2.24
CA MET A 9 -20.92 3.34 0.87
C MET A 9 -21.90 4.48 0.61
N ASP A 10 -22.76 4.81 1.58
CA ASP A 10 -23.71 5.93 1.48
C ASP A 10 -22.97 7.26 1.32
N PHE A 11 -21.90 7.47 2.09
CA PHE A 11 -21.03 8.64 1.96
C PHE A 11 -20.40 8.73 0.57
N PHE A 12 -19.81 7.64 0.06
CA PHE A 12 -19.21 7.64 -1.29
C PHE A 12 -20.25 7.82 -2.40
N ARG A 13 -21.47 7.30 -2.21
CA ARG A 13 -22.59 7.54 -3.12
C ARG A 13 -22.97 9.01 -3.15
N GLU A 14 -23.11 9.66 -1.99
CA GLU A 14 -23.39 11.09 -1.90
C GLU A 14 -22.27 11.92 -2.56
N MET A 15 -21.01 11.58 -2.31
CA MET A 15 -19.86 12.24 -2.94
C MET A 15 -19.87 12.07 -4.46
N HIS A 16 -20.25 10.89 -4.97
CA HIS A 16 -20.38 10.62 -6.39
C HIS A 16 -21.53 11.41 -7.02
N GLU A 17 -22.74 11.33 -6.44
CA GLU A 17 -23.95 12.02 -6.92
C GLU A 17 -23.78 13.55 -6.95
N ASN A 18 -23.02 14.12 -6.01
CA ASN A 18 -22.70 15.55 -5.98
C ASN A 18 -21.51 15.96 -6.86
N GLY A 19 -20.83 15.02 -7.52
CA GLY A 19 -19.69 15.32 -8.40
C GLY A 19 -18.40 15.67 -7.65
N TYR A 20 -18.28 15.32 -6.38
CA TYR A 20 -17.11 15.64 -5.54
C TYR A 20 -15.95 14.67 -5.71
N ILE A 21 -16.22 13.48 -6.27
CA ILE A 21 -15.20 12.52 -6.67
C ILE A 21 -15.24 12.30 -8.19
N ASN A 22 -14.16 11.75 -8.72
CA ASN A 22 -14.08 11.35 -10.11
C ASN A 22 -15.26 10.43 -10.48
N GLN A 23 -15.99 10.78 -11.53
CA GLN A 23 -17.17 10.03 -11.97
C GLN A 23 -16.82 8.67 -12.58
N ASP A 24 -15.58 8.53 -13.06
CA ASP A 24 -15.03 7.28 -13.60
C ASP A 24 -14.15 6.56 -12.56
N PHE A 25 -14.28 6.87 -11.26
CA PHE A 25 -13.44 6.29 -10.20
C PHE A 25 -13.31 4.76 -10.23
N PRO A 26 -14.33 3.95 -10.60
CA PRO A 26 -14.20 2.49 -10.58
C PRO A 26 -13.19 1.95 -11.61
N VAL A 27 -12.90 2.73 -12.66
CA VAL A 27 -12.07 2.32 -13.79
C VAL A 27 -10.86 3.23 -14.01
N THR A 28 -10.69 4.27 -13.18
CA THR A 28 -9.57 5.21 -13.32
C THR A 28 -8.30 4.63 -12.74
N SER A 29 -7.29 4.43 -13.59
CA SER A 29 -6.01 3.87 -13.19
C SER A 29 -5.22 4.81 -12.27
N LYS A 30 -4.29 4.27 -11.47
CA LYS A 30 -3.40 5.10 -10.63
C LYS A 30 -2.62 6.15 -11.45
N PRO A 31 -2.03 5.82 -12.62
CA PRO A 31 -1.40 6.83 -13.47
C PRO A 31 -2.36 7.96 -13.90
N ASP A 32 -3.60 7.65 -14.25
CA ASP A 32 -4.58 8.67 -14.65
C ASP A 32 -4.98 9.56 -13.46
N GLN A 33 -5.15 8.97 -12.27
CA GLN A 33 -5.39 9.72 -11.03
C GLN A 33 -4.26 10.71 -10.74
N GLN A 34 -3.00 10.25 -10.85
CA GLN A 34 -1.83 11.10 -10.68
C GLN A 34 -1.77 12.18 -11.76
N GLU A 35 -2.11 11.86 -13.01
CA GLU A 35 -2.15 12.84 -14.10
C GLU A 35 -3.17 13.94 -13.84
N PHE A 36 -4.39 13.61 -13.40
CA PHE A 36 -5.39 14.60 -13.02
C PHE A 36 -4.90 15.52 -11.90
N PHE A 37 -4.15 15.00 -10.94
CA PHE A 37 -3.61 15.80 -9.86
C PHE A 37 -2.46 16.70 -10.33
N LYS A 38 -1.51 16.15 -11.12
CA LYS A 38 -0.36 16.89 -11.66
C LYS A 38 -0.78 18.07 -12.54
N ASN A 39 -1.79 17.88 -13.39
CA ASN A 39 -2.26 18.91 -14.31
C ASN A 39 -3.31 19.87 -13.71
N GLY A 40 -3.64 19.70 -12.42
CA GLY A 40 -4.56 20.57 -11.68
C GLY A 40 -6.05 20.31 -11.94
N THR A 41 -6.41 19.24 -12.64
CA THR A 41 -7.81 18.80 -12.80
C THR A 41 -8.40 18.31 -11.47
N ALA A 42 -7.59 17.62 -10.67
CA ALA A 42 -7.97 17.16 -9.33
C ALA A 42 -7.30 18.03 -8.25
N GLY A 43 -8.06 18.35 -7.20
CA GLY A 43 -7.55 19.09 -6.02
C GLY A 43 -7.03 18.19 -4.90
N MET A 44 -7.32 16.89 -4.95
CA MET A 44 -6.89 15.90 -3.95
C MET A 44 -6.55 14.59 -4.63
N TYR A 45 -5.50 13.93 -4.12
CA TYR A 45 -5.07 12.60 -4.51
C TYR A 45 -5.02 11.71 -3.26
N VAL A 46 -5.72 10.57 -3.30
CA VAL A 46 -5.70 9.56 -2.24
C VAL A 46 -4.77 8.43 -2.68
N GLY A 47 -3.60 8.34 -2.05
CA GLY A 47 -2.58 7.35 -2.41
C GLY A 47 -1.41 7.35 -1.43
N SER A 48 -0.26 6.84 -1.88
CA SER A 48 0.94 6.85 -1.04
C SER A 48 1.44 8.27 -0.85
N MET A 49 1.65 8.71 0.39
CA MET A 49 2.20 10.05 0.67
C MET A 49 3.59 10.24 0.03
N ALA A 50 4.37 9.17 -0.12
CA ALA A 50 5.67 9.19 -0.77
C ALA A 50 5.61 9.51 -2.28
N ASP A 51 4.45 9.33 -2.93
CA ASP A 51 4.26 9.66 -4.36
C ASP A 51 4.42 11.18 -4.62
N VAL A 52 4.37 12.01 -3.57
CA VAL A 52 4.48 13.48 -3.68
C VAL A 52 5.77 13.94 -4.37
N VAL A 53 6.86 13.16 -4.30
CA VAL A 53 8.14 13.49 -4.96
C VAL A 53 8.00 13.43 -6.48
N SER A 54 7.53 12.30 -7.02
CA SER A 54 7.38 12.12 -8.47
C SER A 54 6.29 13.02 -9.03
N ILE A 55 5.17 13.16 -8.30
CA ILE A 55 4.08 14.08 -8.66
C ILE A 55 4.61 15.52 -8.75
N ASN A 56 5.36 15.98 -7.75
CA ASN A 56 5.92 17.32 -7.75
C ASN A 56 6.92 17.52 -8.91
N GLY A 57 7.83 16.56 -9.13
CA GLY A 57 8.83 16.62 -10.20
C GLY A 57 8.23 16.82 -11.59
N ASP A 58 7.12 16.13 -11.90
CA ASP A 58 6.39 16.31 -13.15
C ASP A 58 5.55 17.61 -13.16
N ALA A 59 4.83 17.89 -12.08
CA ALA A 59 3.86 18.99 -12.04
C ALA A 59 4.51 20.38 -12.13
N VAL A 60 5.70 20.58 -11.55
CA VAL A 60 6.42 21.86 -11.65
C VAL A 60 6.83 22.20 -13.08
N ALA A 61 6.96 21.21 -13.96
CA ALA A 61 7.21 21.42 -15.38
C ALA A 61 5.96 21.93 -16.14
N ILE A 62 4.76 21.71 -15.58
CA ILE A 62 3.47 22.19 -16.10
C ILE A 62 3.12 23.54 -15.48
N ASN A 63 3.26 23.66 -14.16
CA ASN A 63 2.97 24.86 -13.38
C ASN A 63 4.04 25.08 -12.30
N HIS A 64 4.94 26.04 -12.53
CA HIS A 64 6.05 26.34 -11.61
C HIS A 64 5.62 26.86 -10.23
N ASP A 65 4.37 27.34 -10.08
CA ASP A 65 3.85 27.86 -8.81
C ASP A 65 3.10 26.79 -8.00
N VAL A 66 2.99 25.55 -8.51
CA VAL A 66 2.29 24.45 -7.82
C VAL A 66 2.97 24.13 -6.49
N LYS A 67 2.16 23.81 -5.49
CA LYS A 67 2.62 23.36 -4.17
C LYS A 67 1.76 22.19 -3.72
N PHE A 68 2.41 21.15 -3.24
CA PHE A 68 1.73 20.01 -2.65
C PHE A 68 2.03 19.93 -1.15
N ASP A 69 1.10 19.33 -0.43
CA ASP A 69 1.25 18.92 0.96
C ASP A 69 0.69 17.49 1.10
N VAL A 70 1.07 16.80 2.16
CA VAL A 70 0.62 15.44 2.48
C VAL A 70 -0.04 15.41 3.85
N GLN A 71 -1.08 14.60 4.01
CA GLN A 71 -1.73 14.39 5.30
C GLN A 71 -2.45 13.03 5.27
N ASN A 72 -2.42 12.32 6.40
CA ASN A 72 -3.14 11.06 6.62
C ASN A 72 -4.18 11.16 7.75
N LYS A 73 -3.98 12.06 8.72
CA LYS A 73 -4.87 12.22 9.88
C LYS A 73 -6.19 12.89 9.52
N ILE A 74 -7.13 12.08 9.04
CA ILE A 74 -8.53 12.44 8.86
C ILE A 74 -9.31 11.69 9.93
N GLU A 75 -9.90 12.41 10.88
CA GLU A 75 -10.72 11.83 11.95
C GLU A 75 -11.97 11.16 11.36
N GLY A 76 -12.27 9.96 11.85
CA GLY A 76 -13.46 9.23 11.50
C GLY A 76 -14.72 9.77 12.21
N PRO A 77 -15.90 9.19 11.93
CA PRO A 77 -17.15 9.57 12.59
C PRO A 77 -17.17 9.38 14.11
N ASP A 78 -16.27 8.55 14.64
CA ASP A 78 -16.06 8.33 16.07
C ASP A 78 -15.14 9.38 16.72
N GLY A 79 -14.56 10.28 15.92
CA GLY A 79 -13.62 11.31 16.36
C GLY A 79 -12.19 10.80 16.57
N GLU A 80 -11.90 9.56 16.18
CA GLU A 80 -10.59 8.95 16.30
C GLU A 80 -9.92 8.80 14.93
N PHE A 81 -8.60 8.69 14.92
CA PHE A 81 -7.82 8.38 13.73
C PHE A 81 -7.32 6.94 13.77
N GLY A 82 -7.47 6.22 12.66
CA GLY A 82 -6.92 4.89 12.48
C GLY A 82 -6.49 4.65 11.04
N ILE A 83 -5.47 3.81 10.86
CA ILE A 83 -4.96 3.45 9.55
C ILE A 83 -4.72 1.95 9.44
N TRP A 84 -5.11 1.37 8.32
CA TRP A 84 -4.92 -0.05 8.05
C TRP A 84 -3.43 -0.40 8.03
N SER A 85 -3.04 -1.41 8.81
CA SER A 85 -1.70 -1.96 8.72
C SER A 85 -1.60 -2.98 7.58
N ILE A 86 -0.37 -3.18 7.12
CA ILE A 86 -0.02 -4.36 6.32
C ILE A 86 0.32 -5.53 7.26
N PRO A 87 0.26 -6.79 6.80
CA PRO A 87 0.57 -7.98 7.59
C PRO A 87 1.98 -8.08 8.22
N GLY A 88 2.83 -7.05 8.07
CA GLY A 88 4.21 -7.04 8.56
C GLY A 88 5.21 -7.82 7.68
N TYR A 89 4.79 -8.26 6.49
CA TYR A 89 5.66 -8.89 5.50
C TYR A 89 5.28 -8.47 4.08
N GLY A 90 6.28 -8.20 3.23
CA GLY A 90 6.08 -7.83 1.82
C GLY A 90 6.21 -9.00 0.83
N SER A 91 6.87 -10.09 1.22
CA SER A 91 7.11 -11.23 0.34
C SER A 91 7.24 -12.55 1.12
N LEU A 92 6.97 -13.67 0.43
CA LEU A 92 7.17 -15.01 0.93
C LEU A 92 8.24 -15.70 0.08
N ILE A 93 9.35 -16.12 0.71
CA ILE A 93 10.39 -16.91 0.07
C ILE A 93 10.24 -18.37 0.51
N MET A 94 10.09 -19.28 -0.47
CA MET A 94 9.95 -20.72 -0.22
C MET A 94 11.09 -21.49 -0.88
N PHE A 95 11.60 -22.51 -0.19
CA PHE A 95 12.69 -23.38 -0.67
C PHE A 95 12.16 -24.78 -0.98
N PRO A 96 11.73 -25.06 -2.24
CA PRO A 96 11.16 -26.35 -2.58
C PRO A 96 12.23 -27.43 -2.55
N LYS A 97 11.91 -28.59 -1.95
CA LYS A 97 12.82 -29.75 -1.87
C LYS A 97 13.28 -30.29 -3.22
N SER A 98 12.55 -29.99 -4.29
CA SER A 98 12.92 -30.36 -5.67
C SER A 98 14.01 -29.49 -6.27
N ALA A 99 14.32 -28.33 -5.69
CA ALA A 99 15.39 -27.43 -6.14
C ALA A 99 16.51 -27.28 -5.10
N VAL A 100 16.17 -27.37 -3.81
CA VAL A 100 17.11 -27.35 -2.69
C VAL A 100 17.16 -28.75 -2.09
N GLU A 101 18.03 -29.59 -2.64
CA GLU A 101 18.07 -31.02 -2.35
C GLU A 101 18.90 -31.38 -1.11
N SER A 102 19.78 -30.48 -0.66
CA SER A 102 20.70 -30.71 0.46
C SER A 102 20.65 -29.60 1.50
N GLU A 103 20.99 -29.95 2.74
CA GLU A 103 21.16 -28.98 3.83
C GLU A 103 22.25 -27.96 3.51
N ASP A 104 23.35 -28.39 2.88
CA ASP A 104 24.44 -27.51 2.46
C ASP A 104 23.97 -26.44 1.47
N ASP A 105 23.07 -26.78 0.54
CA ASP A 105 22.52 -25.80 -0.40
C ASP A 105 21.54 -24.84 0.28
N LEU A 106 20.73 -25.34 1.21
CA LEU A 106 19.86 -24.49 2.02
C LEU A 106 20.69 -23.49 2.85
N LEU A 107 21.76 -23.94 3.49
CA LEU A 107 22.63 -23.07 4.30
C LEU A 107 23.34 -22.01 3.45
N LYS A 108 23.72 -22.30 2.21
CA LYS A 108 24.26 -21.28 1.29
C LYS A 108 23.22 -20.21 0.95
N ILE A 109 21.98 -20.62 0.70
CA ILE A 109 20.88 -19.68 0.40
C ILE A 109 20.58 -18.81 1.62
N LEU A 110 20.42 -19.41 2.80
CA LEU A 110 20.19 -18.68 4.04
C LEU A 110 21.35 -17.73 4.36
N GLY A 111 22.60 -18.16 4.14
CA GLY A 111 23.77 -17.30 4.30
C GLY A 111 23.84 -16.15 3.31
N PHE A 112 23.22 -16.26 2.13
CA PHE A 112 23.04 -15.13 1.22
C PHE A 112 21.99 -14.14 1.76
N LEU A 113 20.84 -14.64 2.22
CA LEU A 113 19.79 -13.79 2.79
C LEU A 113 20.25 -13.08 4.07
N ASP A 114 21.01 -13.77 4.93
CA ASP A 114 21.64 -13.18 6.12
C ASP A 114 22.55 -11.99 5.75
N LYS A 115 23.35 -12.13 4.68
CA LYS A 115 24.16 -11.04 4.17
C LYS A 115 23.35 -9.88 3.60
N MET A 116 22.20 -10.15 2.97
CA MET A 116 21.31 -9.10 2.47
C MET A 116 20.78 -8.19 3.60
N MET A 117 20.73 -8.69 4.83
CA MET A 117 20.35 -7.91 6.02
C MET A 117 21.51 -7.13 6.65
N THR A 118 22.73 -7.19 6.10
CA THR A 118 23.82 -6.35 6.61
C THR A 118 23.62 -4.90 6.13
N PRO A 119 23.99 -3.88 6.94
CA PRO A 119 23.82 -2.48 6.56
C PRO A 119 24.43 -2.15 5.19
N GLU A 120 25.59 -2.71 4.88
CA GLU A 120 26.27 -2.50 3.60
C GLU A 120 25.40 -2.98 2.43
N VAL A 121 24.95 -4.24 2.45
CA VAL A 121 24.20 -4.83 1.34
C VAL A 121 22.78 -4.27 1.26
N ALA A 122 22.14 -4.00 2.41
CA ALA A 122 20.83 -3.36 2.45
C ALA A 122 20.89 -1.94 1.84
N ASN A 123 21.92 -1.15 2.14
CA ASN A 123 22.12 0.14 1.49
C ASN A 123 22.38 0.00 -0.02
N TYR A 124 23.17 -0.98 -0.45
CA TYR A 124 23.36 -1.24 -1.89
C TYR A 124 22.05 -1.58 -2.61
N ALA A 125 21.23 -2.44 -2.01
CA ALA A 125 19.96 -2.86 -2.60
C ALA A 125 18.93 -1.71 -2.62
N PHE A 126 18.90 -0.88 -1.57
CA PHE A 126 17.85 0.12 -1.39
C PHE A 126 18.20 1.50 -1.95
N TRP A 127 19.45 1.95 -1.76
CA TRP A 127 19.95 3.27 -2.14
C TRP A 127 20.90 3.25 -3.34
N GLY A 128 21.49 2.09 -3.66
CA GLY A 128 22.45 1.95 -4.76
C GLY A 128 23.89 2.22 -4.33
N ILE A 129 24.67 2.82 -5.21
CA ILE A 129 26.10 3.13 -5.01
C ILE A 129 26.25 4.54 -4.42
N GLU A 130 26.92 4.66 -3.28
CA GLU A 130 27.28 5.95 -2.67
C GLU A 130 28.19 6.77 -3.62
N GLY A 131 27.88 8.05 -3.82
CA GLY A 131 28.56 8.93 -4.77
C GLY A 131 27.98 8.93 -6.19
N GLU A 132 27.05 8.02 -6.49
CA GLU A 132 26.36 7.95 -7.80
C GLU A 132 24.84 8.07 -7.62
N HIS A 133 24.28 7.27 -6.73
CA HIS A 133 22.84 7.17 -6.50
C HIS A 133 22.38 7.91 -5.25
N TYR A 134 23.27 8.06 -4.26
CA TYR A 134 23.02 8.80 -3.02
C TYR A 134 24.33 9.29 -2.39
N GLU A 135 24.22 10.24 -1.46
CA GLU A 135 25.31 10.70 -0.59
C GLU A 135 24.89 10.55 0.87
N VAL A 136 25.84 10.34 1.79
CA VAL A 136 25.53 10.34 3.23
C VAL A 136 25.53 11.76 3.78
N LYS A 137 24.36 12.22 4.23
CA LYS A 137 24.15 13.53 4.85
C LYS A 137 23.54 13.35 6.23
N GLU A 138 24.23 13.85 7.25
CA GLU A 138 23.76 13.80 8.65
C GLU A 138 23.47 12.37 9.17
N GLY A 139 24.14 11.36 8.61
CA GLY A 139 23.92 9.95 8.96
C GLY A 139 22.75 9.28 8.21
N SER A 140 22.14 9.98 7.27
CA SER A 140 21.05 9.52 6.41
C SER A 140 21.46 9.54 4.94
N ALA A 141 20.76 8.78 4.09
CA ALA A 141 20.98 8.75 2.65
C ALA A 141 20.20 9.88 1.97
N LEU A 142 20.90 10.84 1.37
CA LEU A 142 20.33 11.82 0.46
C LEU A 142 20.37 11.24 -0.97
N PRO A 143 19.23 10.82 -1.55
CA PRO A 143 19.20 10.30 -2.92
C PRO A 143 19.58 11.38 -3.94
N THR A 144 20.06 10.94 -5.09
CA THR A 144 20.36 11.80 -6.24
C THR A 144 19.12 12.54 -6.74
N ASP A 145 19.31 13.77 -7.24
CA ASP A 145 18.26 14.55 -7.91
C ASP A 145 17.90 13.98 -9.30
N ASP A 146 18.73 13.11 -9.88
CA ASP A 146 18.42 12.40 -11.13
C ASP A 146 17.51 11.20 -10.85
N GLN A 147 16.20 11.48 -10.73
CA GLN A 147 15.20 10.45 -10.47
C GLN A 147 15.18 9.36 -11.55
N ALA A 148 15.50 9.70 -12.81
CA ALA A 148 15.50 8.74 -13.91
C ALA A 148 16.66 7.75 -13.80
N LEU A 149 17.82 8.19 -13.31
CA LEU A 149 18.93 7.32 -12.95
C LEU A 149 18.52 6.36 -11.82
N PHE A 150 18.00 6.90 -10.72
CA PHE A 150 17.60 6.09 -9.56
C PHE A 150 16.51 5.06 -9.90
N ASP A 151 15.47 5.48 -10.63
CA ASP A 151 14.38 4.60 -11.06
C ASP A 151 14.87 3.47 -11.99
N ARG A 152 15.88 3.73 -12.82
CA ARG A 152 16.44 2.74 -13.74
C ARG A 152 17.39 1.76 -13.04
N GLU A 153 18.23 2.25 -12.13
CA GLU A 153 19.40 1.51 -11.66
C GLU A 153 19.28 1.01 -10.22
N VAL A 154 18.37 1.56 -9.41
CA VAL A 154 18.21 1.19 -7.99
C VAL A 154 16.84 0.59 -7.71
N LYS A 155 15.76 1.27 -8.13
CA LYS A 155 14.38 0.89 -7.80
C LYS A 155 14.02 -0.59 -8.06
N PRO A 156 14.47 -1.25 -9.16
CA PRO A 156 14.20 -2.67 -9.38
C PRO A 156 14.78 -3.60 -8.30
N TYR A 157 15.81 -3.15 -7.58
CA TYR A 157 16.50 -3.93 -6.55
C TYR A 157 15.94 -3.72 -5.14
N GLN A 158 15.15 -2.67 -4.90
CA GLN A 158 14.54 -2.41 -3.59
C GLN A 158 13.68 -3.57 -3.10
N ALA A 159 13.05 -4.31 -4.02
CA ALA A 159 12.26 -5.51 -3.70
C ALA A 159 13.10 -6.69 -3.17
N LEU A 160 14.44 -6.63 -3.28
CA LEU A 160 15.36 -7.61 -2.71
C LEU A 160 15.74 -7.28 -1.27
N GLU A 161 15.38 -6.10 -0.77
CA GLU A 161 15.63 -5.74 0.62
C GLU A 161 14.96 -6.74 1.57
N ILE A 162 15.67 -7.11 2.62
CA ILE A 162 15.16 -7.92 3.72
C ILE A 162 15.22 -7.08 4.99
N GLY A 163 14.06 -6.91 5.62
CA GLY A 163 13.91 -6.02 6.77
C GLY A 163 13.80 -4.55 6.37
N ASP A 164 13.74 -3.73 7.40
CA ASP A 164 13.64 -2.26 7.39
C ASP A 164 14.88 -1.67 8.08
N PRO A 165 15.12 -0.34 8.03
CA PRO A 165 16.28 0.29 8.65
C PRO A 165 16.52 -0.12 10.11
N GLU A 166 15.45 -0.32 10.88
CA GLU A 166 15.55 -0.74 12.28
C GLU A 166 16.07 -2.17 12.46
N THR A 167 15.89 -3.04 11.46
CA THR A 167 16.26 -4.47 11.54
C THR A 167 17.53 -4.79 10.77
N ASN A 168 17.77 -4.14 9.62
CA ASN A 168 18.96 -4.37 8.80
C ASN A 168 20.03 -3.27 8.94
N GLY A 169 19.71 -2.15 9.60
CA GLY A 169 20.64 -1.06 9.86
C GLY A 169 21.01 -0.21 8.64
N ARG A 170 20.26 -0.29 7.53
CA ARG A 170 20.45 0.62 6.39
C ARG A 170 20.19 2.08 6.80
N TYR A 171 20.67 3.02 6.00
CA TYR A 171 20.38 4.42 6.22
C TYR A 171 18.89 4.70 6.03
N GLU A 172 18.36 5.58 6.87
CA GLU A 172 17.10 6.26 6.60
C GLU A 172 17.31 7.34 5.53
N GLY A 173 16.23 7.74 4.86
CA GLY A 173 16.28 8.77 3.82
C GLY A 173 16.35 10.18 4.39
N PHE A 174 17.19 11.02 3.80
CA PHE A 174 17.19 12.47 3.99
C PHE A 174 16.47 13.12 2.80
N PHE A 175 15.44 13.90 3.06
CA PHE A 175 14.64 14.51 2.00
C PHE A 175 14.57 16.03 2.16
N GLU A 176 15.05 16.76 1.15
CA GLU A 176 15.05 18.23 1.14
C GLU A 176 13.69 18.83 0.79
N TYR A 177 12.83 18.05 0.15
CA TYR A 177 11.47 18.47 -0.15
C TYR A 177 10.57 18.31 1.07
N ASP A 178 10.13 19.44 1.66
CA ASP A 178 9.34 19.47 2.90
C ASP A 178 8.15 18.50 2.91
N ALA A 179 7.38 18.42 1.82
CA ALA A 179 6.23 17.51 1.77
C ALA A 179 6.64 16.03 1.82
N LYS A 180 7.81 15.68 1.27
CA LYS A 180 8.36 14.33 1.37
C LYS A 180 8.92 14.07 2.77
N ALA A 181 9.63 15.02 3.37
CA ALA A 181 10.08 14.88 4.75
C ALA A 181 8.89 14.67 5.70
N LYS A 182 7.82 15.47 5.55
CA LYS A 182 6.55 15.30 6.26
C LYS A 182 5.92 13.92 6.00
N ALA A 183 5.97 13.42 4.76
CA ALA A 183 5.46 12.07 4.45
C ALA A 183 6.16 10.99 5.26
N GLU A 184 7.48 11.03 5.38
CA GLU A 184 8.25 10.06 6.17
C GLU A 184 7.94 10.15 7.67
N GLU A 185 7.79 11.36 8.21
CA GLU A 185 7.37 11.56 9.61
C GLU A 185 5.98 10.97 9.87
N LEU A 186 5.02 11.23 8.98
CA LEU A 186 3.66 10.70 9.09
C LEU A 186 3.62 9.17 8.91
N ILE A 187 4.49 8.60 8.06
CA ILE A 187 4.61 7.15 7.89
C ILE A 187 5.06 6.50 9.20
N LYS A 188 6.09 7.05 9.85
CA LYS A 188 6.54 6.54 11.16
C LYS A 188 5.49 6.73 12.25
N ASP A 189 4.79 7.87 12.24
CA ASP A 189 3.74 8.14 13.23
C ASP A 189 2.53 7.21 13.10
N ASN A 190 2.29 6.61 11.93
CA ASN A 190 1.21 5.63 11.74
C ASN A 190 1.30 4.43 12.68
N GLU A 191 2.51 4.06 13.13
CA GLU A 191 2.73 2.97 14.10
C GLU A 191 1.90 3.13 15.39
N ASN A 192 1.48 4.36 15.71
CA ASN A 192 0.65 4.65 16.88
C ASN A 192 -0.86 4.44 16.66
N TYR A 193 -1.32 4.19 15.43
CA TYR A 193 -2.73 4.19 15.04
C TYR A 193 -3.13 3.00 14.16
N LEU A 194 -2.36 1.92 14.21
CA LEU A 194 -2.53 0.77 13.34
C LEU A 194 -3.82 0.00 13.65
N ILE A 195 -4.61 -0.26 12.61
CA ILE A 195 -5.71 -1.21 12.60
C ILE A 195 -5.19 -2.50 11.97
N GLU A 196 -4.95 -3.51 12.79
CA GLU A 196 -4.49 -4.82 12.36
C GLU A 196 -5.64 -5.70 11.88
N ASP A 197 -5.39 -6.48 10.81
CA ASP A 197 -6.31 -7.53 10.39
C ASP A 197 -6.11 -8.78 11.25
N PRO A 198 -7.06 -9.14 12.13
CA PRO A 198 -6.93 -10.27 13.04
C PRO A 198 -7.00 -11.62 12.32
N THR A 199 -7.30 -11.66 11.02
CA THR A 199 -7.40 -12.89 10.23
C THR A 199 -6.10 -13.30 9.57
N VAL A 200 -5.09 -12.41 9.53
CA VAL A 200 -3.76 -12.66 8.95
C VAL A 200 -3.13 -14.00 9.41
N PRO A 201 -3.10 -14.35 10.71
CA PRO A 201 -2.52 -15.62 11.15
C PRO A 201 -3.47 -16.82 11.05
N LEU A 202 -4.72 -16.61 10.64
CA LEU A 202 -5.76 -17.64 10.66
C LEU A 202 -5.83 -18.36 9.31
N TYR A 203 -6.32 -19.61 9.36
CA TYR A 203 -6.48 -20.43 8.17
C TYR A 203 -7.96 -20.60 7.81
N SER A 204 -8.25 -20.52 6.52
CA SER A 204 -9.53 -20.89 5.93
C SER A 204 -9.25 -21.55 4.58
N GLU A 205 -9.60 -22.83 4.44
CA GLU A 205 -9.46 -23.57 3.19
C GLU A 205 -10.36 -22.95 2.11
N THR A 206 -11.58 -22.55 2.48
CA THR A 206 -12.51 -21.90 1.57
C THR A 206 -11.98 -20.53 1.11
N TYR A 207 -11.38 -19.74 2.00
CA TYR A 207 -10.77 -18.45 1.63
C TYR A 207 -9.61 -18.64 0.67
N VAL A 208 -8.74 -19.63 0.91
CA VAL A 208 -7.58 -19.94 0.07
C VAL A 208 -8.01 -20.33 -1.36
N ASN A 209 -9.09 -21.11 -1.47
CA ASN A 209 -9.55 -21.63 -2.77
C ASN A 209 -10.45 -20.65 -3.53
N ASP A 210 -11.39 -20.01 -2.83
CA ASP A 210 -12.50 -19.27 -3.45
C ASP A 210 -12.55 -17.78 -3.04
N GLY A 211 -11.73 -17.36 -2.08
CA GLY A 211 -11.79 -16.03 -1.46
C GLY A 211 -11.66 -14.87 -2.46
N ALA A 212 -10.79 -14.99 -3.46
CA ALA A 212 -10.59 -13.95 -4.47
C ALA A 212 -11.85 -13.70 -5.31
N ILE A 213 -12.51 -14.76 -5.78
CA ILE A 213 -13.75 -14.67 -6.59
C ILE A 213 -14.91 -14.14 -5.73
N LEU A 214 -15.01 -14.61 -4.49
CA LEU A 214 -16.01 -14.14 -3.55
C LEU A 214 -15.83 -12.64 -3.24
N GLN A 215 -14.59 -12.19 -3.07
CA GLN A 215 -14.26 -10.79 -2.81
C GLN A 215 -14.58 -9.91 -4.03
N GLU A 216 -14.24 -10.34 -5.25
CA GLU A 216 -14.57 -9.63 -6.49
C GLU A 216 -16.07 -9.36 -6.60
N GLY A 217 -16.91 -10.36 -6.31
CA GLY A 217 -18.37 -10.19 -6.31
C GLY A 217 -18.88 -9.15 -5.30
N MET A 218 -18.20 -9.00 -4.16
CA MET A 218 -18.54 -7.96 -3.17
C MET A 218 -18.02 -6.58 -3.58
N ILE A 219 -16.84 -6.49 -4.21
CA ILE A 219 -16.31 -5.24 -4.77
C ILE A 219 -17.25 -4.71 -5.86
N ASP A 220 -17.69 -5.58 -6.77
CA ASP A 220 -18.63 -5.22 -7.83
C ASP A 220 -19.94 -4.67 -7.27
N ALA A 221 -20.53 -5.36 -6.29
CA ALA A 221 -21.77 -4.90 -5.65
C ALA A 221 -21.58 -3.53 -4.96
N THR A 222 -20.41 -3.30 -4.35
CA THR A 222 -20.07 -2.02 -3.71
C THR A 222 -20.01 -0.88 -4.72
N TYR A 223 -19.34 -1.08 -5.85
CA TYR A 223 -19.32 -0.07 -6.91
C TYR A 223 -20.70 0.14 -7.53
N GLN A 224 -21.45 -0.92 -7.81
CA GLN A 224 -22.82 -0.79 -8.32
C GLN A 224 -23.70 0.02 -7.35
N TYR A 225 -23.53 -0.15 -6.04
CA TYR A 225 -24.26 0.60 -5.04
C TYR A 225 -23.88 2.08 -5.04
N ILE A 226 -22.58 2.39 -5.00
CA ILE A 226 -22.06 3.77 -5.02
C ILE A 226 -22.48 4.52 -6.29
N LEU A 227 -22.51 3.82 -7.43
CA LEU A 227 -22.95 4.36 -8.72
C LEU A 227 -24.48 4.46 -8.85
N GLY A 228 -25.25 4.05 -7.83
CA GLY A 228 -26.71 4.07 -7.83
C GLY A 228 -27.36 3.04 -8.77
N GLN A 229 -26.60 2.04 -9.24
CA GLN A 229 -27.09 0.97 -10.12
C GLN A 229 -27.89 -0.09 -9.34
N ILE A 230 -27.58 -0.27 -8.06
CA ILE A 230 -28.38 -1.06 -7.12
C ILE A 230 -28.74 -0.23 -5.89
N ASP A 231 -29.83 -0.60 -5.23
CA ASP A 231 -30.25 -0.05 -3.94
C ASP A 231 -29.74 -0.92 -2.79
N GLU A 232 -30.11 -0.55 -1.56
CA GLU A 232 -29.70 -1.28 -0.35
C GLU A 232 -30.17 -2.73 -0.39
N ALA A 233 -31.40 -2.98 -0.87
CA ALA A 233 -31.93 -4.33 -1.03
C ALA A 233 -31.15 -5.15 -2.08
N GLY A 234 -30.62 -4.50 -3.12
CA GLY A 234 -29.71 -5.09 -4.10
C GLY A 234 -28.37 -5.48 -3.47
N PHE A 235 -27.79 -4.59 -2.68
CA PHE A 235 -26.54 -4.87 -1.97
C PHE A 235 -26.70 -5.99 -0.93
N ASP A 236 -27.79 -5.98 -0.15
CA ASP A 236 -28.09 -7.04 0.82
C ASP A 236 -28.24 -8.41 0.14
N LYS A 237 -28.79 -8.47 -1.07
CA LYS A 237 -28.82 -9.72 -1.87
C LYS A 237 -27.42 -10.19 -2.27
N ALA A 238 -26.50 -9.27 -2.59
CA ALA A 238 -25.12 -9.62 -2.88
C ALA A 238 -24.41 -10.20 -1.65
N VAL A 239 -24.64 -9.62 -0.46
CA VAL A 239 -24.13 -10.15 0.82
C VAL A 239 -24.66 -11.56 1.08
N GLU A 240 -25.96 -11.79 0.92
CA GLU A 240 -26.54 -13.12 1.12
C GLU A 240 -26.04 -14.15 0.09
N LYS A 241 -25.82 -13.72 -1.15
CA LYS A 241 -25.17 -14.54 -2.18
C LYS A 241 -23.74 -14.92 -1.75
N TRP A 242 -22.93 -13.95 -1.36
CA TRP A 242 -21.56 -14.17 -0.87
C TRP A 242 -21.53 -15.18 0.29
N LYS A 243 -22.41 -15.03 1.28
CA LYS A 243 -22.51 -15.98 2.40
C LYS A 243 -22.79 -17.39 1.91
N LYS A 244 -23.75 -17.55 1.00
CA LYS A 244 -24.17 -18.84 0.46
C LYS A 244 -23.09 -19.51 -0.40
N GLU A 245 -22.29 -18.72 -1.11
CA GLU A 245 -21.28 -19.21 -2.05
C GLU A 245 -19.95 -19.59 -1.39
N GLY A 246 -19.75 -19.27 -0.11
CA GLY A 246 -18.57 -19.69 0.65
C GLY A 246 -18.23 -18.77 1.82
N GLY A 247 -18.77 -17.55 1.83
CA GLY A 247 -18.50 -16.57 2.88
C GLY A 247 -18.88 -17.03 4.29
N ALA A 248 -19.97 -17.81 4.44
CA ALA A 248 -20.33 -18.38 5.73
C ALA A 248 -19.29 -19.40 6.24
N ALA A 249 -18.78 -20.25 5.33
CA ALA A 249 -17.73 -21.22 5.66
C ALA A 249 -16.42 -20.52 6.04
N ILE A 250 -16.03 -19.47 5.30
CA ILE A 250 -14.87 -18.64 5.64
C ILE A 250 -14.96 -18.09 7.07
N ILE A 251 -16.13 -17.54 7.44
CA ILE A 251 -16.35 -17.02 8.79
C ILE A 251 -16.23 -18.12 9.84
N GLU A 252 -16.79 -19.31 9.60
CA GLU A 252 -16.70 -20.44 10.53
C GLU A 252 -15.27 -20.94 10.68
N GLU A 253 -14.54 -21.10 9.58
CA GLU A 253 -13.16 -21.59 9.53
C GLU A 253 -12.18 -20.65 10.23
N PHE A 254 -12.28 -19.34 9.99
CA PHE A 254 -11.45 -18.37 10.73
C PHE A 254 -11.76 -18.39 12.23
N ASN A 255 -13.03 -18.46 12.63
CA ASN A 255 -13.37 -18.53 14.06
C ASN A 255 -12.94 -19.83 14.73
N ALA A 256 -12.89 -20.95 13.99
CA ALA A 256 -12.41 -22.23 14.47
C ALA A 256 -10.87 -22.29 14.57
N SER A 257 -10.16 -21.41 13.85
CA SER A 257 -8.70 -21.34 13.80
C SER A 257 -8.09 -20.37 14.82
N LYS A 258 -8.92 -19.74 15.66
CA LYS A 258 -8.49 -18.84 16.75
C LYS A 258 -7.85 -19.57 17.93
#